data_AF-A0A7N1A0P9-F1
#
_entry.id   AF-A0A7N1A0P9-F1
#
_cell.length_a   1.000
_cell.length_b   1.000
_cell.length_c   1.000
_cell.angle_alpha   90.00
_cell.angle_beta   90.00
_cell.angle_gamma   90.00
#
_symmetry.space_group_name_H-M   'P 1'
#
loop_
_entity.id
_entity.type
_entity.pdbx_description
1 polymer ?
#
loop_
_entity_poly.entity_id
_entity_poly.type
_entity_poly.pdbx_seq_one_letter_code
_entity_poly.pdbx_strand_id
1 'polypeptide(L)'
;MANWELQNCCNRDQVIFMSTAGVCTVVILALWRTVIITPFKLITVFLHEVSHAVACKLTCGHVEGMEVHGNEGGATMTRGGIYWIILPAGYLGSSFWGMVLILASTKLLTAKIAAGCLCAALLIVLFIAKNWTLRGLCIGFILFIGIVWLLQEITEVRILRYIIMFIGVMNSLFSVYGKAC
;
A
#
# COMPACT_ATOMS: atom_id res chain seq x y z
N MET A 1 25.60 -13.91 -34.95
CA MET A 1 25.01 -12.59 -34.63
C MET A 1 23.68 -12.88 -33.95
N ALA A 2 23.48 -12.41 -32.72
CA ALA A 2 22.23 -12.64 -31.99
C ALA A 2 21.10 -11.83 -32.66
N ASN A 3 20.02 -12.50 -33.07
CA ASN A 3 18.85 -11.85 -33.63
C ASN A 3 18.00 -11.25 -32.49
N TRP A 4 17.90 -9.92 -32.45
CA TRP A 4 17.15 -9.14 -31.46
C TRP A 4 15.70 -8.88 -31.88
N GLU A 5 15.15 -9.74 -32.73
CA GLU A 5 13.75 -9.72 -33.12
C GLU A 5 12.90 -10.21 -31.93
N LEU A 6 12.67 -9.35 -30.92
CA LEU A 6 11.70 -9.56 -29.83
C LEU A 6 10.25 -9.47 -30.36
N GLN A 7 9.96 -10.11 -31.51
CA GLN A 7 8.68 -9.96 -32.19
C GLN A 7 7.54 -10.74 -31.48
N ASN A 8 7.86 -11.57 -30.48
CA ASN A 8 6.88 -12.36 -29.69
C ASN A 8 7.25 -12.55 -28.21
N CYS A 9 8.13 -11.70 -27.64
CA CYS A 9 8.63 -11.87 -26.27
C CYS A 9 7.93 -11.04 -25.19
N CYS A 10 6.75 -10.48 -25.47
CA CYS A 10 5.83 -10.04 -24.41
C CYS A 10 4.76 -11.12 -24.23
N ASN A 11 4.90 -11.89 -23.15
CA ASN A 11 3.94 -12.94 -22.80
C ASN A 11 2.55 -12.30 -22.62
N ARG A 12 1.50 -12.90 -23.18
CA ARG A 12 0.10 -12.39 -23.15
C ARG A 12 -0.31 -11.98 -21.73
N ASP A 13 0.20 -12.69 -20.72
CA ASP A 13 -0.01 -12.41 -19.31
C ASP A 13 0.57 -11.06 -18.83
N GLN A 14 1.72 -10.63 -19.36
CA GLN A 14 2.32 -9.33 -19.01
C GLN A 14 1.51 -8.17 -19.58
N VAL A 15 1.00 -8.32 -20.80
CA VAL A 15 0.12 -7.31 -21.42
C VAL A 15 -1.19 -7.22 -20.66
N ILE A 16 -1.77 -8.36 -20.24
CA ILE A 16 -2.96 -8.39 -19.38
C ILE A 16 -2.68 -7.70 -18.04
N PHE A 17 -1.51 -7.96 -17.44
CA PHE A 17 -1.12 -7.34 -16.18
C PHE A 17 -0.99 -5.81 -16.30
N MET A 18 -0.23 -5.33 -17.29
CA MET A 18 -0.03 -3.89 -17.52
C MET A 18 -1.34 -3.18 -17.88
N SER A 19 -2.16 -3.78 -18.74
CA SER A 19 -3.48 -3.22 -19.09
C SER A 19 -4.41 -3.19 -17.88
N THR A 20 -4.43 -4.24 -17.04
CA THR A 20 -5.24 -4.23 -15.82
C THR A 20 -4.77 -3.16 -14.84
N ALA A 21 -3.46 -3.01 -14.63
CA ALA A 21 -2.92 -1.94 -13.78
C ALA A 21 -3.27 -0.53 -14.32
N GLY A 22 -3.22 -0.34 -15.64
CA GLY A 22 -3.64 0.89 -16.30
C GLY A 22 -5.13 1.18 -16.10
N VAL A 23 -6.01 0.18 -16.29
CA VAL A 23 -7.45 0.31 -16.04
C VAL A 23 -7.71 0.63 -14.56
N CYS A 24 -7.07 -0.08 -13.62
CA CYS A 24 -7.17 0.21 -12.19
C CYS A 24 -6.77 1.66 -11.90
N THR A 25 -5.71 2.17 -12.53
CA THR A 25 -5.26 3.56 -12.36
C THR A 25 -6.36 4.56 -12.78
N VAL A 26 -6.95 4.38 -13.96
CA VAL A 26 -8.01 5.27 -14.46
C VAL A 26 -9.26 5.19 -13.58
N VAL A 27 -9.66 3.99 -13.17
CA VAL A 27 -10.81 3.75 -12.29
C VAL A 27 -10.60 4.41 -10.94
N ILE A 28 -9.42 4.26 -10.34
CA ILE A 28 -9.05 4.90 -9.07
C ILE A 28 -9.12 6.42 -9.19
N LEU A 29 -8.55 7.00 -10.25
CA LEU A 29 -8.56 8.45 -10.44
C LEU A 29 -10.00 8.98 -10.61
N ALA A 30 -10.85 8.27 -11.36
CA ALA A 30 -12.25 8.64 -11.53
C ALA A 30 -13.04 8.56 -10.21
N LEU A 31 -12.79 7.52 -9.41
CA LEU A 31 -13.46 7.30 -8.12
C LEU A 31 -12.77 8.01 -6.95
N TRP A 32 -11.71 8.79 -7.18
CA TRP A 32 -10.89 9.38 -6.11
C TRP A 32 -11.71 10.27 -5.18
N ARG A 33 -12.76 10.94 -5.66
CA ARG A 33 -13.62 11.80 -4.82
C ARG A 33 -14.76 11.03 -4.13
N THR A 34 -14.87 9.73 -4.30
CA THR A 34 -15.98 8.94 -3.74
C THR A 34 -15.65 8.35 -2.37
N VAL A 35 -16.68 8.24 -1.52
CA VAL A 35 -16.58 7.67 -0.16
C VAL A 35 -16.21 6.18 -0.18
N ILE A 36 -16.47 5.49 -1.29
CA ILE A 36 -16.18 4.06 -1.47
C ILE A 36 -14.67 3.80 -1.40
N ILE A 37 -13.83 4.73 -1.88
CA ILE A 37 -12.37 4.57 -1.89
C ILE A 37 -11.71 5.11 -0.62
N THR A 38 -12.43 5.87 0.21
CA THR A 38 -11.93 6.40 1.50
C THR A 38 -11.23 5.37 2.39
N PRO A 39 -11.76 4.15 2.65
CA PRO A 39 -11.04 3.18 3.47
C PRO A 39 -9.69 2.78 2.87
N PHE A 40 -9.60 2.65 1.54
CA PHE A 40 -8.34 2.33 0.85
C PHE A 40 -7.35 3.49 0.90
N LYS A 41 -7.82 4.75 0.82
CA LYS A 41 -6.97 5.92 1.00
C LYS A 41 -6.38 6.00 2.41
N LEU A 42 -7.17 5.68 3.43
CA LEU A 42 -6.69 5.69 4.82
C LEU A 42 -5.52 4.71 5.01
N ILE A 43 -5.51 3.58 4.30
CA ILE A 43 -4.33 2.69 4.27
C ILE A 43 -3.13 3.30 3.56
N THR A 44 -3.34 3.99 2.45
CA THR A 44 -2.22 4.64 1.75
C THR A 44 -1.59 5.74 2.60
N VAL A 45 -2.42 6.51 3.32
CA VAL A 45 -1.97 7.50 4.31
C VAL A 45 -1.24 6.80 5.45
N PHE A 46 -1.77 5.68 5.94
CA PHE A 46 -1.09 4.89 6.97
C PHE A 46 0.31 4.43 6.53
N LEU A 47 0.45 3.87 5.32
CA LEU A 47 1.76 3.44 4.79
C LEU A 47 2.71 4.62 4.56
N HIS A 48 2.17 5.80 4.23
CA HIS A 48 2.92 7.05 4.14
C HIS A 48 3.51 7.43 5.51
N GLU A 49 2.67 7.48 6.55
CA GLU A 49 3.08 7.78 7.93
C GLU A 49 4.06 6.75 8.51
N VAL A 50 3.83 5.47 8.24
CA VAL A 50 4.79 4.40 8.61
C VAL A 50 6.14 4.64 7.97
N SER A 51 6.20 5.19 6.76
CA SER A 51 7.47 5.46 6.08
C SER A 51 8.24 6.61 6.75
N HIS A 52 7.55 7.64 7.25
CA HIS A 52 8.15 8.65 8.14
C HIS A 52 8.68 8.02 9.44
N ALA A 53 7.89 7.15 10.07
CA ALA A 53 8.28 6.47 11.31
C ALA A 53 9.52 5.59 11.13
N VAL A 54 9.58 4.83 10.03
CA VAL A 54 10.74 3.98 9.69
C VAL A 54 11.98 4.84 9.41
N ALA A 55 11.86 5.91 8.63
CA ALA A 55 12.97 6.81 8.36
C ALA A 55 13.49 7.50 9.63
N CYS A 56 12.59 7.87 10.55
CA CYS A 56 12.96 8.37 11.87
C CYS A 56 13.78 7.34 12.63
N LYS A 57 13.33 6.08 12.68
CA LYS A 57 14.06 5.02 13.39
C LYS A 57 15.43 4.72 12.75
N LEU A 58 15.52 4.73 11.43
CA LEU A 58 16.78 4.54 10.69
C LEU A 58 17.77 5.69 10.89
N THR A 59 17.29 6.91 11.12
CA THR A 59 18.11 8.08 11.43
C THR A 59 18.37 8.24 12.94
N CYS A 60 18.16 7.17 13.72
CA CYS A 60 18.33 7.13 15.18
C CYS A 60 17.41 8.09 15.96
N GLY A 61 16.30 8.53 15.36
CA GLY A 61 15.23 9.25 16.04
C GLY A 61 14.28 8.32 16.81
N HIS A 62 13.41 8.94 17.61
CA HIS A 62 12.37 8.26 18.38
C HIS A 62 10.98 8.61 17.83
N VAL A 63 10.11 7.61 17.65
CA VAL A 63 8.72 7.83 17.22
C VAL A 63 7.85 7.84 18.47
N GLU A 64 7.26 8.99 18.78
CA GLU A 64 6.42 9.18 19.98
C GLU A 64 4.99 8.67 19.76
N GLY A 65 4.49 8.78 18.52
CA GLY A 65 3.16 8.32 18.16
C GLY A 65 2.86 8.52 16.67
N MET A 66 1.80 7.87 16.21
CA MET A 66 1.30 8.00 14.84
C MET A 66 -0.23 8.04 14.88
N GLU A 67 -0.80 8.98 14.15
CA GLU A 67 -2.23 9.21 14.08
C GLU A 67 -2.67 9.22 12.62
N VAL A 68 -3.82 8.61 12.35
CA VAL A 68 -4.50 8.68 11.06
C VAL A 68 -5.95 9.05 11.34
N HIS A 69 -6.38 10.11 10.68
CA HIS A 69 -7.70 10.69 10.82
C HIS A 69 -8.58 10.29 9.62
N GLY A 70 -9.89 10.15 9.87
CA GLY A 70 -10.87 9.74 8.84
C GLY A 70 -11.05 10.75 7.70
N ASN A 71 -10.43 11.92 7.78
CA ASN A 71 -10.41 12.97 6.76
C ASN A 71 -9.22 12.84 5.78
N GLU A 72 -8.67 11.63 5.63
CA GLU A 72 -7.53 11.34 4.74
C GLU A 72 -6.20 11.98 5.19
N GLY A 73 -6.14 12.51 6.41
CA GLY A 73 -4.93 13.08 7.02
C GLY A 73 -4.21 12.09 7.95
N GLY A 74 -2.89 12.22 8.04
CA GLY A 74 -2.02 11.48 8.95
C GLY A 74 -1.02 12.40 9.62
N ALA A 75 -0.55 12.02 10.81
CA ALA A 75 0.50 12.73 11.51
C ALA A 75 1.37 11.75 12.29
N THR A 76 2.67 11.74 12.00
CA THR A 76 3.67 10.98 12.76
C THR A 76 4.47 11.93 13.65
N MET A 77 4.36 11.74 14.97
CA MET A 77 5.13 12.49 15.94
C MET A 77 6.50 11.86 16.13
N THR A 78 7.55 12.54 15.68
CA THR A 78 8.94 12.09 15.74
C THR A 78 9.78 13.05 16.57
N ARG A 79 10.62 12.52 17.46
CA ARG A 79 11.58 13.24 18.27
C ARG A 79 13.01 12.87 17.88
N GLY A 80 13.75 13.84 17.38
CA GLY A 80 15.12 13.64 16.88
C GLY A 80 15.17 12.94 15.53
N GLY A 81 16.38 12.61 15.08
CA GLY A 81 16.64 12.11 13.72
C GLY A 81 16.90 13.23 12.71
N ILE A 82 17.12 12.84 11.45
CA ILE A 82 17.48 13.78 10.37
C ILE A 82 16.20 14.14 9.61
N TYR A 83 15.59 15.28 9.94
CA TYR A 83 14.35 15.76 9.32
C TYR A 83 14.42 15.83 7.78
N TRP A 84 15.59 16.13 7.22
CA TRP A 84 15.83 16.13 5.77
C TRP A 84 15.56 14.78 5.09
N ILE A 85 15.69 13.67 5.82
CA ILE A 85 15.38 12.32 5.32
C ILE A 85 13.96 11.93 5.72
N ILE A 86 13.53 12.29 6.92
CA ILE A 86 12.21 11.93 7.44
C ILE A 86 11.10 12.56 6.61
N LEU A 87 11.17 13.86 6.29
CA LEU A 87 10.13 14.58 5.54
C LEU A 87 9.86 14.02 4.13
N PRO A 88 10.86 13.71 3.29
CA PRO A 88 10.59 13.09 1.99
C PRO A 88 10.26 11.59 2.09
N ALA A 89 10.56 10.92 3.22
CA ALA A 89 10.38 9.48 3.34
C ALA A 89 8.93 9.02 3.21
N GLY A 90 7.94 9.87 3.53
CA GLY A 90 6.53 9.55 3.33
C GLY A 90 6.22 9.29 1.85
N TYR A 91 6.47 10.29 1.00
CA TYR A 91 6.23 10.21 -0.44
C TYR A 91 7.08 9.14 -1.13
N LEU A 92 8.37 9.09 -0.80
CA LEU A 92 9.26 8.05 -1.33
C LEU A 92 8.82 6.65 -0.89
N GLY A 93 8.38 6.51 0.35
CA GLY A 93 7.85 5.27 0.91
C GLY A 93 6.56 4.83 0.22
N SER A 94 5.60 5.73 0.00
CA SER A 94 4.36 5.43 -0.73
C SER A 94 4.64 4.88 -2.14
N SER A 95 5.59 5.49 -2.87
CA SER A 95 6.02 4.98 -4.17
C SER A 95 6.71 3.62 -4.08
N PHE A 96 7.60 3.44 -3.11
CA PHE A 96 8.33 2.20 -2.89
C PHE A 96 7.41 1.04 -2.54
N TRP A 97 6.54 1.21 -1.55
CA TRP A 97 5.56 0.21 -1.13
C TRP A 97 4.55 -0.09 -2.25
N GLY A 98 4.13 0.93 -3.00
CA GLY A 98 3.26 0.75 -4.17
C GLY A 98 3.91 -0.14 -5.23
N MET A 99 5.17 0.11 -5.58
CA MET A 99 5.96 -0.73 -6.49
C MET A 99 6.07 -2.18 -5.96
N VAL A 100 6.43 -2.36 -4.69
CA VAL A 100 6.59 -3.68 -4.07
C VAL A 100 5.28 -4.48 -4.12
N LEU A 101 4.15 -3.87 -3.80
CA LEU A 101 2.84 -4.53 -3.83
C LEU A 101 2.41 -4.87 -5.26
N ILE A 102 2.64 -3.97 -6.24
CA ILE A 102 2.38 -4.24 -7.66
C ILE A 102 3.23 -5.43 -8.12
N LEU A 103 4.53 -5.44 -7.84
CA LEU A 103 5.41 -6.56 -8.21
C LEU A 103 5.01 -7.87 -7.52
N ALA A 104 4.63 -7.80 -6.24
CA ALA A 104 4.18 -8.97 -5.48
C ALA A 104 2.87 -9.56 -6.04
N SER A 105 2.04 -8.77 -6.72
CA SER A 105 0.78 -9.26 -7.31
C SER A 105 0.96 -10.16 -8.54
N THR A 106 2.17 -10.22 -9.11
CA THR A 106 2.48 -11.02 -10.33
C THR A 106 2.28 -12.54 -10.12
N LYS A 107 2.62 -13.07 -8.94
CA LYS A 107 2.41 -14.48 -8.58
C LYS A 107 1.46 -14.59 -7.39
N LEU A 108 0.72 -15.70 -7.32
CA LEU A 108 -0.28 -15.91 -6.26
C LEU A 108 0.40 -16.07 -4.90
N LEU A 109 1.51 -16.81 -4.88
CA LEU A 109 2.30 -17.05 -3.68
C LEU A 109 2.91 -15.76 -3.15
N THR A 110 3.48 -14.91 -4.02
CA THR A 110 4.02 -13.61 -3.61
C THR A 110 2.92 -12.65 -3.15
N ALA A 111 1.73 -12.70 -3.77
CA ALA A 111 0.58 -11.91 -3.33
C ALA A 111 0.07 -12.35 -1.94
N LYS A 112 0.05 -13.66 -1.66
CA LYS A 112 -0.26 -14.21 -0.33
C LYS A 112 0.78 -13.76 0.71
N ILE A 113 2.08 -13.85 0.38
CA ILE A 113 3.15 -13.36 1.27
C ILE A 113 3.00 -11.85 1.51
N ALA A 114 2.79 -11.04 0.47
CA ALA A 114 2.62 -9.60 0.61
C ALA A 114 1.40 -9.23 1.45
N ALA A 115 0.27 -9.93 1.26
CA ALA A 115 -0.92 -9.78 2.10
C ALA A 115 -0.61 -10.12 3.57
N GLY A 116 0.13 -11.22 3.81
CA GLY A 116 0.57 -11.61 5.15
C GLY A 116 1.49 -10.58 5.79
N CYS A 117 2.48 -10.06 5.05
CA CYS A 117 3.37 -9.00 5.51
C CYS A 117 2.60 -7.71 5.82
N LEU A 118 1.63 -7.32 4.98
CA LEU A 118 0.78 -6.16 5.21
C LEU A 118 -0.08 -6.34 6.47
N CYS A 119 -0.70 -7.51 6.66
CA CYS A 119 -1.43 -7.83 7.88
C CYS A 119 -0.52 -7.83 9.12
N ALA A 120 0.69 -8.38 9.03
CA ALA A 120 1.64 -8.39 10.13
C ALA A 120 2.08 -6.95 10.49
N ALA A 121 2.35 -6.10 9.50
CA ALA A 121 2.66 -4.69 9.73
C ALA A 121 1.50 -3.95 10.40
N LEU A 122 0.26 -4.17 9.94
CA LEU A 122 -0.94 -3.62 10.56
C LEU A 122 -1.13 -4.13 12.00
N LEU A 123 -0.82 -5.40 12.28
CA LEU A 123 -0.88 -5.97 13.63
C LEU A 123 0.15 -5.34 14.56
N ILE A 124 1.41 -5.20 14.13
CA ILE A 124 2.45 -4.56 14.93
C ILE A 124 2.02 -3.14 15.31
N VAL A 125 1.50 -2.39 14.34
CA VAL A 125 1.05 -1.03 14.60
C VAL A 125 -0.22 -1.01 15.44
N LEU A 126 -1.12 -1.99 15.32
CA LEU A 126 -2.30 -2.12 16.19
C LEU A 126 -1.91 -2.16 17.69
N PHE A 127 -0.82 -2.85 18.03
CA PHE A 127 -0.30 -2.89 19.40
C PHE A 127 0.32 -1.57 19.86
N ILE A 128 0.93 -0.81 18.94
CA ILE A 128 1.58 0.49 19.23
C ILE A 128 0.55 1.62 19.26
N ALA A 129 -0.54 1.49 18.50
CA ALA A 129 -1.58 2.48 18.35
C ALA A 129 -2.28 2.77 19.67
N LYS A 130 -2.24 4.03 20.10
CA LYS A 130 -3.03 4.53 21.23
C LYS A 130 -4.42 5.02 20.81
N ASN A 131 -4.59 5.37 19.53
CA ASN A 131 -5.82 5.98 19.00
C ASN A 131 -6.86 4.96 18.56
N TRP A 132 -8.13 5.23 18.88
CA TRP A 132 -9.27 4.38 18.52
C TRP A 132 -9.51 4.31 17.00
N THR A 133 -9.31 5.41 16.27
CA THR A 133 -9.47 5.45 14.81
C THR A 133 -8.46 4.55 14.10
N LEU A 134 -7.19 4.63 14.49
CA LEU A 134 -6.11 3.86 13.91
C LEU A 134 -6.23 2.37 14.25
N ARG A 135 -6.67 2.03 15.47
CA ARG A 135 -7.02 0.66 15.85
C ARG A 135 -8.17 0.11 15.00
N GLY A 136 -9.24 0.88 14.85
CA GLY A 136 -10.39 0.51 14.02
C GLY A 136 -10.00 0.28 12.57
N LEU A 137 -9.16 1.15 12.00
CA LEU A 137 -8.62 1.01 10.65
C LEU A 137 -7.80 -0.29 10.51
N CYS A 138 -6.87 -0.55 11.44
CA CYS A 138 -6.03 -1.74 11.41
C CYS A 138 -6.87 -3.01 11.51
N ILE A 139 -7.80 -3.10 12.47
CA ILE A 139 -8.68 -4.27 12.62
C ILE A 139 -9.54 -4.47 11.38
N GLY A 140 -10.17 -3.40 10.87
CA GLY A 140 -11.02 -3.45 9.69
C GLY A 140 -10.28 -3.98 8.47
N PHE A 141 -9.05 -3.54 8.24
CA PHE A 141 -8.26 -4.01 7.11
C PHE A 141 -7.65 -5.39 7.29
N ILE A 142 -7.24 -5.77 8.50
CA ILE A 142 -6.80 -7.14 8.80
C ILE A 142 -7.95 -8.11 8.51
N LEU A 143 -9.17 -7.77 8.96
CA LEU A 143 -10.37 -8.56 8.66
C LEU A 143 -10.67 -8.58 7.17
N PHE A 144 -10.61 -7.43 6.48
CA PHE A 144 -10.84 -7.35 5.03
C PHE A 144 -9.86 -8.23 4.25
N ILE A 145 -8.55 -8.10 4.50
CA ILE A 145 -7.52 -8.92 3.84
C ILE A 145 -7.70 -10.40 4.22
N GLY A 146 -8.03 -10.70 5.48
CA GLY A 146 -8.30 -12.07 5.94
C GLY A 146 -9.49 -12.71 5.22
N ILE A 147 -10.60 -11.98 5.07
CA ILE A 147 -11.79 -12.43 4.33
C ILE A 147 -11.45 -12.67 2.86
N VAL A 148 -10.73 -11.73 2.23
CA VAL A 148 -10.27 -11.89 0.83
C VAL A 148 -9.35 -13.10 0.66
N TRP A 149 -8.47 -13.33 1.64
CA TRP A 149 -7.59 -14.51 1.63
C TRP A 149 -8.41 -15.80 1.72
N LEU A 150 -9.35 -15.88 2.67
CA LEU A 150 -10.24 -17.05 2.81
C LEU A 150 -11.07 -17.28 1.55
N LEU A 151 -11.64 -16.22 0.97
CA LEU A 151 -12.35 -16.27 -0.30
C LEU A 151 -11.46 -16.81 -1.43
N GLN A 152 -10.19 -16.43 -1.46
CA GLN A 152 -9.26 -16.97 -2.45
C GLN A 152 -8.93 -18.46 -2.21
N GLU A 153 -8.95 -18.94 -0.97
CA GLU A 153 -8.74 -20.36 -0.70
C GLU A 153 -9.96 -21.20 -1.07
N ILE A 154 -11.16 -20.61 -0.95
CA ILE A 154 -12.44 -21.27 -1.26
C ILE A 154 -12.78 -21.19 -2.76
N THR A 155 -12.33 -20.14 -3.45
CA THR A 155 -12.69 -19.87 -4.85
C THR A 155 -11.46 -19.94 -5.74
N GLU A 156 -11.53 -20.61 -6.90
CA GLU A 156 -10.42 -20.63 -7.88
C GLU A 156 -10.11 -19.26 -8.52
N VAL A 157 -10.93 -18.24 -8.23
CA VAL A 157 -10.77 -16.89 -8.75
C VAL A 157 -9.59 -16.20 -8.05
N ARG A 158 -8.65 -15.68 -8.84
CA ARG A 158 -7.41 -15.00 -8.40
C ARG A 158 -7.65 -13.59 -7.82
N ILE A 159 -8.61 -13.44 -6.91
CA ILE A 159 -9.09 -12.14 -6.39
C ILE A 159 -8.02 -11.40 -5.58
N LEU A 160 -7.21 -12.11 -4.77
CA LEU A 160 -6.18 -11.49 -3.93
C LEU A 160 -5.14 -10.74 -4.78
N ARG A 161 -4.81 -11.27 -5.97
CA ARG A 161 -3.85 -10.61 -6.87
C ARG A 161 -4.36 -9.23 -7.29
N TYR A 162 -5.63 -9.13 -7.69
CA TYR A 162 -6.23 -7.87 -8.10
C TYR A 162 -6.33 -6.88 -6.93
N ILE A 163 -6.67 -7.36 -5.73
CA ILE A 163 -6.77 -6.49 -4.55
C ILE A 163 -5.38 -5.96 -4.12
N ILE A 164 -4.36 -6.81 -4.07
CA ILE A 164 -2.99 -6.37 -3.75
C ILE A 164 -2.45 -5.41 -4.80
N MET A 165 -2.71 -5.68 -6.09
CA MET A 165 -2.36 -4.76 -7.16
C MET A 165 -3.09 -3.42 -7.02
N PHE A 166 -4.39 -3.44 -6.70
CA PHE A 166 -5.20 -2.24 -6.49
C PHE A 166 -4.66 -1.40 -5.32
N ILE A 167 -4.34 -2.02 -4.18
CA ILE A 167 -3.73 -1.35 -3.03
C ILE A 167 -2.36 -0.76 -3.42
N GLY A 168 -1.56 -1.49 -4.20
CA GLY A 168 -0.27 -1.01 -4.71
C GLY A 168 -0.41 0.23 -5.61
N VAL A 169 -1.32 0.20 -6.58
CA VAL A 169 -1.60 1.34 -7.49
C VAL A 169 -2.13 2.54 -6.69
N MET A 170 -3.03 2.32 -5.73
CA MET A 170 -3.51 3.36 -4.82
C MET A 170 -2.35 4.04 -4.09
N ASN A 171 -1.41 3.26 -3.55
CA ASN A 171 -0.28 3.79 -2.79
C ASN A 171 0.70 4.57 -3.68
N SER A 172 0.94 4.09 -4.90
CA SER A 172 1.72 4.84 -5.89
C SER A 172 1.05 6.15 -6.30
N LEU A 173 -0.27 6.15 -6.51
CA LEU A 173 -1.03 7.36 -6.84
C LEU A 173 -1.08 8.36 -5.69
N PHE A 174 -1.13 7.88 -4.44
CA PHE A 174 -1.07 8.75 -3.26
C PHE A 174 0.25 9.54 -3.20
N SER A 175 1.35 9.00 -3.71
CA SER A 175 2.61 9.76 -3.80
C SER A 175 2.51 10.99 -4.74
N VAL A 176 1.64 10.95 -5.74
CA VAL A 176 1.49 12.03 -6.73
C VAL A 176 0.32 12.96 -6.40
N TYR A 177 -0.81 12.39 -5.99
CA TYR A 177 -2.08 13.09 -5.78
C TYR A 177 -2.46 13.26 -4.31
N GLY A 178 -1.73 12.60 -3.40
CA GLY A 178 -1.97 12.68 -1.97
C GLY A 178 -1.65 14.08 -1.46
N LYS A 179 -2.64 14.67 -0.79
CA LYS A 179 -2.43 15.85 0.03
C LYS A 179 -1.91 15.38 1.39
N ALA A 180 -0.59 15.22 1.53
CA ALA A 180 0.01 15.22 2.86
C ALA A 180 -0.02 16.68 3.33
N CYS A 181 -0.69 16.95 4.44
CA CYS A 181 -0.85 18.28 4.99
C CYS A 181 0.18 18.51 6.10
#